data_AF-E9PM47-F1
#
_entry.id   AF-E9PM47-F1
#
_cell.length_a   1.000
_cell.length_b   1.000
_cell.length_c   1.000
_cell.angle_alpha   90.00
_cell.angle_beta   90.00
_cell.angle_gamma   90.00
#
_symmetry.space_group_name_H-M   'P 1'
#
loop_
_entity.id
_entity.type
_entity.pdbx_description
1 polymer ?
#
loop_
_entity_poly.entity_id
_entity_poly.type
_entity_poly.pdbx_seq_one_letter_code
_entity_poly.pdbx_strand_id
1 'polypeptide(L)' 'MDELFPLIFPAEPAQASGPYVEIIEQPKQRGMRFRYKCEGRSAGSIPGERSTDTTKTHPTIKFL' A
#
# COMPACT_ATOMS: atom_id res chain seq x y z
N MET A 1 -4.24 24.98 12.31
CA MET A 1 -4.54 23.87 11.37
C MET A 1 -4.34 22.53 12.09
N ASP A 2 -3.49 22.51 13.11
CA ASP A 2 -3.12 21.35 13.93
C ASP A 2 -4.27 20.84 14.83
N GLU A 3 -5.17 21.71 15.26
CA GLU A 3 -6.34 21.37 16.09
C GLU A 3 -7.45 20.59 15.36
N LEU A 4 -7.44 20.54 14.01
CA LEU A 4 -8.41 19.77 13.23
C LEU A 4 -7.97 18.33 12.95
N PHE A 5 -6.68 18.03 13.16
CA PHE A 5 -6.09 16.74 12.85
C PHE A 5 -6.76 15.56 13.58
N PRO A 6 -7.05 15.62 14.90
CA PRO A 6 -7.64 14.49 15.64
C PRO A 6 -9.14 14.27 15.40
N LEU A 7 -9.83 15.19 14.70
CA LEU A 7 -11.24 15.03 14.31
C LEU A 7 -11.39 14.44 12.90
N ILE A 8 -10.38 14.61 12.05
CA ILE A 8 -10.36 14.08 10.67
C ILE A 8 -9.74 12.68 10.65
N PHE A 9 -8.69 12.46 11.44
CA PHE A 9 -8.03 11.16 11.59
C PHE A 9 -8.27 10.67 13.01
N PRO A 10 -9.00 9.54 13.21
CA PRO A 10 -9.14 8.98 14.55
C PRO A 10 -7.75 8.73 15.12
N ALA A 11 -7.58 9.05 16.41
CA ALA A 11 -6.36 8.75 17.14
C ALA A 11 -5.99 7.27 16.93
N GLU A 12 -4.69 7.04 16.75
CA GLU A 12 -4.07 5.73 16.47
C GLU A 12 -4.79 4.62 17.27
N PRO A 13 -5.24 3.53 16.61
CA PRO A 13 -5.98 2.49 17.30
C PRO A 13 -5.14 2.04 18.49
N ALA A 14 -5.71 2.12 19.70
CA ALA A 14 -5.09 1.65 20.93
C ALA A 14 -4.42 0.31 20.64
N GLN A 15 -3.09 0.23 20.87
CA GLN A 15 -2.22 -0.91 20.57
C GLN A 15 -3.03 -2.19 20.55
N ALA A 16 -3.31 -2.68 19.34
CA ALA A 16 -4.21 -3.81 19.14
C ALA A 16 -3.69 -4.96 20.01
N SER A 17 -4.44 -5.35 21.04
CA SER A 17 -4.00 -6.33 22.02
C SER A 17 -4.05 -7.77 21.47
N GLY A 18 -3.97 -7.93 20.15
CA GLY A 18 -4.11 -9.17 19.41
C GLY A 18 -3.24 -9.15 18.14
N PRO A 19 -3.11 -10.30 17.45
CA PRO A 19 -2.26 -10.40 16.27
C PRO A 19 -2.67 -9.39 15.21
N TYR A 20 -1.69 -8.67 14.65
CA TYR A 20 -1.94 -7.67 13.63
C TYR A 20 -0.90 -7.76 12.50
N VAL A 21 -1.19 -7.05 11.42
CA VAL A 21 -0.28 -6.92 10.29
C VAL A 21 0.01 -5.46 10.03
N GLU A 22 1.25 -5.18 9.65
CA GLU A 22 1.71 -3.87 9.23
C GLU A 22 2.06 -3.90 7.74
N ILE A 23 1.66 -2.86 7.02
CA ILE A 23 2.11 -2.67 5.64
C ILE A 23 3.50 -2.05 5.68
N ILE A 24 4.52 -2.81 5.32
CA ILE A 24 5.92 -2.37 5.30
C ILE A 24 6.35 -1.79 3.95
N GLU A 25 5.57 -2.03 2.89
CA GLU A 25 5.70 -1.37 1.60
C GLU A 25 4.34 -1.22 0.92
N GLN A 26 3.92 0.02 0.72
CA GLN A 26 2.66 0.33 0.03
C GLN A 26 2.77 0.05 -1.48
N PRO A 27 1.65 -0.24 -2.16
CA PRO A 27 1.64 -0.20 -3.62
C PRO A 27 1.88 1.21 -4.14
N LYS A 28 2.61 1.32 -5.26
CA LYS A 28 2.80 2.59 -5.94
C LYS A 28 1.45 3.18 -6.34
N GLN A 29 1.17 4.42 -5.93
CA GLN A 29 -0.14 5.06 -6.13
C GLN A 29 -0.50 5.22 -7.62
N ARG A 30 0.50 5.33 -8.50
CA ARG A 30 0.32 5.60 -9.93
C ARG A 30 1.30 4.79 -10.77
N GLY A 31 1.03 4.74 -12.08
CA GLY A 31 1.91 4.11 -13.07
C GLY A 31 1.52 2.68 -13.46
N MET A 32 0.52 2.09 -12.81
CA MET A 32 -0.09 0.83 -13.24
C MET A 32 -1.35 1.08 -14.07
N ARG A 33 -1.53 0.26 -15.11
CA ARG A 33 -2.71 0.28 -15.99
C ARG A 33 -3.57 -0.95 -15.70
N PHE A 34 -4.81 -0.74 -15.31
CA PHE A 34 -5.80 -1.81 -15.28
C PHE A 34 -6.11 -2.27 -16.70
N ARG A 35 -6.30 -3.58 -16.87
CA ARG A 35 -6.49 -4.21 -18.18
C ARG A 35 -7.82 -4.93 -18.25
N TYR A 36 -8.45 -4.89 -19.42
CA TYR A 36 -9.64 -5.67 -19.68
C TYR A 36 -9.32 -7.15 -19.87
N LYS A 37 -10.25 -8.02 -19.51
CA LYS A 37 -10.12 -9.47 -19.72
C LYS A 37 -9.83 -9.84 -21.19
N CYS A 38 -10.37 -9.09 -22.14
CA CYS A 38 -10.20 -9.34 -23.57
C CYS A 38 -8.79 -9.04 -24.12
N GLU A 39 -7.92 -8.36 -23.37
CA GLU A 39 -6.53 -8.08 -23.82
C GLU A 39 -5.64 -9.33 -23.87
N GLY A 40 -6.07 -10.45 -23.26
CA GLY A 40 -5.43 -11.76 -23.41
C GLY A 40 -4.02 -11.89 -22.79
N ARG A 41 -3.62 -10.96 -21.91
CA ARG A 41 -2.33 -11.00 -21.19
C ARG A 41 -2.54 -10.70 -19.71
N SER A 42 -1.70 -11.27 -18.84
CA SER A 42 -1.67 -10.89 -17.43
C SER A 42 -1.25 -9.42 -17.28
N ALA A 43 -1.72 -8.76 -16.23
CA ALA A 43 -1.49 -7.33 -16.01
C ALA A 43 -0.06 -6.98 -15.57
N GLY A 44 0.78 -7.98 -15.26
CA GLY A 44 2.04 -7.79 -14.55
C GLY A 44 1.85 -7.57 -13.05
N SER A 45 2.96 -7.42 -12.31
CA SER A 45 2.95 -7.14 -10.87
C SER A 45 2.75 -5.65 -10.58
N ILE A 46 2.00 -5.32 -9.53
CA ILE A 46 1.95 -3.96 -8.98
C ILE A 46 3.33 -3.66 -8.32
N PRO A 47 3.99 -2.54 -8.64
CA PRO A 47 5.23 -2.15 -7.99
C PRO A 47 4.97 -1.58 -6.60
N GLY A 48 5.96 -1.71 -5.72
CA GLY A 48 5.99 -1.01 -4.43
C GLY A 48 6.21 0.49 -4.62
N GLU A 49 5.83 1.27 -3.62
CA GLU A 49 5.94 2.73 -3.61
C GLU A 49 7.39 3.20 -3.84
N ARG A 50 8.36 2.47 -3.28
CA ARG A 50 9.79 2.77 -3.40
C ARG A 50 10.45 2.16 -4.64
N SER A 51 9.67 1.48 -5.49
CA SER A 51 10.21 0.86 -6.70
C SER A 51 10.71 1.93 -7.67
N THR A 52 11.96 1.76 -8.10
CA THR A 52 12.62 2.55 -9.15
C THR A 52 12.76 1.72 -10.43
N ASP A 53 13.29 2.33 -11.49
CA ASP A 53 13.52 1.63 -12.77
C ASP A 53 14.60 0.55 -12.66
N THR A 54 15.59 0.74 -11.79
CA THR A 54 16.71 -0.18 -11.57
C THR A 54 16.45 -1.16 -10.43
N THR A 55 15.69 -0.75 -9.42
CA THR A 55 15.40 -1.56 -8.23
C THR A 55 13.89 -1.75 -8.10
N LYS A 56 13.43 -2.94 -8.48
CA LYS A 56 12.02 -3.32 -8.38
C LYS A 56 11.69 -3.80 -6.97
N THR A 57 10.68 -3.19 -6.38
CA THR A 57 10.08 -3.62 -5.11
C THR A 57 8.61 -3.90 -5.30
N HIS A 58 7.97 -4.53 -4.31
CA HIS A 58 6.58 -4.98 -4.37
C HIS A 58 5.83 -4.64 -3.09
N PRO A 59 4.49 -4.50 -3.16
CA PRO A 59 3.65 -4.33 -1.98
C PRO A 59 3.91 -5.48 -1.00
N THR A 60 4.19 -5.15 0.27
CA THR A 60 4.61 -6.13 1.26
C THR A 60 3.99 -5.82 2.63
N ILE A 61 3.54 -6.86 3.32
CA ILE A 61 3.05 -6.79 4.71
C ILE A 61 3.91 -7.66 5.63
N LYS A 62 3.83 -7.41 6.93
CA LYS A 62 4.52 -8.16 7.98
C LYS A 62 3.53 -8.48 9.11
N PHE A 63 3.56 -9.71 9.62
CA PHE A 63 2.87 -10.07 10.87
C PHE A 63 3.66 -9.53 12.06
N LEU A 64 2.96 -8.93 13.03
CA LEU A 64 3.54 -8.38 14.25
C LEU A 64 2.96 -9.08 15.49
#